data_AF-A0A7J6WM92-F1
#
_entry.id   AF-A0A7J6WM92-F1
#
_cell.length_a   1.000
_cell.length_b   1.000
_cell.length_c   1.000
_cell.angle_alpha   90.00
_cell.angle_beta   90.00
_cell.angle_gamma   90.00
#
_symmetry.space_group_name_H-M   'P 1'
#
loop_
_entity.id
_entity.type
_entity.pdbx_description
1 polymer ?
#
loop_
_entity_poly.entity_id
_entity_poly.type
_entity_poly.pdbx_seq_one_letter_code
_entity_poly.pdbx_strand_id
1 'polypeptide(L)'
;IIDAVVVARILNATLVVLELDHHSFWKDDSDFVDIFDTEWFINSLAKDVTIIKRVPDKVMRSMDRPPYTMRVPRKSPPEFYLDQVLPTLLRRR
;
A
#
# COMPACT_ATOMS: atom_id res chain seq x y z
N ILE A 1 -5.47 2.13 7.31
CA ILE A 1 -5.08 3.31 6.51
C ILE A 1 -3.72 3.86 6.96
N ILE A 2 -3.57 4.32 8.21
CA ILE A 2 -2.30 4.94 8.71
C ILE A 2 -1.10 4.00 8.57
N ASP A 3 -1.22 2.73 8.98
CA ASP A 3 -0.11 1.77 8.90
C ASP A 3 0.45 1.64 7.47
N ALA A 4 -0.42 1.64 6.45
CA ALA A 4 0.01 1.53 5.06
C ALA A 4 0.84 2.74 4.61
N VAL A 5 0.45 3.95 5.04
CA VAL A 5 1.22 5.19 4.75
C VAL A 5 2.59 5.14 5.44
N VAL A 6 2.63 4.75 6.71
CA VAL A 6 3.88 4.67 7.47
C VAL A 6 4.82 3.64 6.85
N VAL A 7 4.32 2.46 6.49
CA VAL A 7 5.12 1.41 5.85
C VAL A 7 5.64 1.85 4.48
N ALA A 8 4.80 2.51 3.67
CA ALA A 8 5.23 3.04 2.37
C ALA A 8 6.35 4.08 2.54
N ARG A 9 6.28 4.94 3.55
CA ARG A 9 7.34 5.90 3.89
C ARG A 9 8.64 5.19 4.30
N ILE A 10 8.58 4.22 5.21
CA ILE A 10 9.76 3.48 5.70
C ILE A 10 10.47 2.77 4.54
N LEU A 11 9.70 2.17 3.63
CA LEU A 11 10.22 1.41 2.50
C LEU A 11 10.56 2.28 1.28
N ASN A 12 10.32 3.59 1.35
CA ASN A 12 10.39 4.51 0.21
C ASN A 12 9.64 3.96 -1.03
N ALA A 13 8.44 3.44 -0.78
CA ALA A 13 7.61 2.79 -1.78
C ALA A 13 6.45 3.68 -2.24
N THR A 14 5.92 3.39 -3.42
CA THR A 14 4.67 4.00 -3.89
C THR A 14 3.49 3.28 -3.27
N LEU A 15 2.60 4.03 -2.62
CA LEU A 15 1.34 3.52 -2.10
C LEU A 15 0.26 3.59 -3.19
N VAL A 16 -0.49 2.51 -3.38
CA VAL A 16 -1.72 2.54 -4.18
C VAL A 16 -2.87 2.89 -3.23
N VAL A 17 -3.82 3.72 -3.68
CA VAL A 17 -5.05 4.02 -2.93
C VAL A 17 -5.69 2.70 -2.47
N LEU A 18 -6.08 2.67 -1.20
CA LEU A 18 -6.56 1.45 -0.55
C LEU A 18 -7.95 1.09 -1.07
N GLU A 19 -8.19 -0.20 -1.21
CA GLU A 19 -9.54 -0.77 -1.37
C GLU A 19 -10.05 -1.18 0.02
N LEU A 20 -11.34 -0.97 0.27
CA LEU A 20 -11.96 -1.36 1.53
C LEU A 20 -12.43 -2.82 1.43
N ASP A 21 -12.24 -3.57 2.53
CA ASP A 21 -12.66 -4.97 2.57
C ASP A 21 -14.13 -5.08 3.00
N HIS A 22 -15.00 -5.29 2.02
CA HIS A 22 -16.45 -5.45 2.18
C HIS A 22 -16.90 -6.81 2.74
N HIS A 23 -15.98 -7.77 2.92
CA HIS A 23 -16.35 -9.14 3.29
C HIS A 23 -16.02 -9.48 4.74
N SER A 24 -14.92 -8.94 5.30
CA SER A 24 -14.48 -9.38 6.64
C SER A 24 -15.05 -8.54 7.78
N PHE A 25 -14.96 -7.21 7.69
CA PHE A 25 -15.26 -6.31 8.80
C PHE A 25 -16.16 -5.13 8.41
N TRP A 26 -16.04 -4.64 7.19
CA TRP A 26 -16.87 -3.57 6.67
C TRP A 26 -18.10 -4.19 6.00
N LYS A 27 -19.31 -3.83 6.44
CA LYS A 27 -20.58 -4.35 5.89
C LYS A 27 -21.26 -3.37 4.94
N ASP A 28 -20.57 -2.30 4.60
CA ASP A 28 -21.05 -1.25 3.73
C ASP A 28 -20.34 -1.38 2.38
N ASP A 29 -21.06 -1.13 1.28
CA ASP A 29 -20.56 -1.30 -0.09
C ASP A 29 -19.75 -0.09 -0.58
N SER A 30 -19.55 0.93 0.27
CA SER A 30 -18.77 2.13 -0.05
C SER A 30 -17.28 1.83 -0.18
N ASP A 31 -16.69 2.30 -1.27
CA ASP A 31 -15.25 2.26 -1.50
C ASP A 31 -14.53 3.37 -0.72
N PHE A 32 -13.19 3.32 -0.72
CA PHE A 32 -12.38 4.37 -0.10
C PHE A 32 -12.69 5.77 -0.65
N VAL A 33 -12.98 5.87 -1.95
CA VAL A 33 -13.29 7.13 -2.63
C VAL A 33 -14.65 7.70 -2.24
N ASP A 34 -15.58 6.85 -1.77
CA ASP A 34 -16.92 7.27 -1.34
C ASP A 34 -16.89 7.87 0.07
N ILE A 35 -15.92 7.46 0.88
CA ILE A 35 -15.79 7.87 2.28
C ILE A 35 -14.76 9.00 2.46
N PHE A 36 -13.67 8.97 1.68
CA PHE A 36 -12.54 9.89 1.83
C PHE A 36 -12.33 10.74 0.57
N ASP A 37 -12.05 12.04 0.78
CA ASP A 37 -11.51 12.89 -0.28
C ASP A 37 -10.11 12.41 -0.67
N THR A 38 -10.08 11.64 -1.76
CA THR A 38 -8.88 10.98 -2.25
C THR A 38 -7.86 11.99 -2.78
N GLU A 39 -8.31 13.08 -3.39
CA GLU A 39 -7.41 14.13 -3.87
C GLU A 39 -6.76 14.86 -2.71
N TRP A 40 -7.54 15.23 -1.70
CA TRP A 40 -7.00 15.84 -0.49
C TRP A 40 -6.02 14.90 0.23
N PHE A 41 -6.34 13.61 0.31
CA PHE A 41 -5.47 12.60 0.92
C PHE A 41 -4.12 12.47 0.19
N ILE A 42 -4.13 12.38 -1.14
CA ILE A 42 -2.91 12.31 -1.97
C ILE A 42 -2.09 13.58 -1.80
N ASN A 43 -2.72 14.75 -1.94
CA ASN A 43 -2.03 16.04 -1.89
C ASN A 43 -1.44 16.33 -0.51
N SER A 44 -2.13 15.95 0.57
CA SER A 44 -1.66 16.16 1.94
C SER A 44 -0.42 15.33 2.28
N LEU A 45 -0.26 14.15 1.66
CA LEU A 45 0.85 13.24 1.91
C LEU A 45 1.94 13.28 0.83
N ALA A 46 1.77 14.09 -0.21
CA ALA A 46 2.67 14.13 -1.37
C ALA A 46 4.14 14.44 -1.04
N LYS A 47 4.41 15.08 0.11
CA LYS A 47 5.79 15.36 0.58
C LYS A 47 6.45 14.16 1.25
N ASP A 48 5.66 13.21 1.76
CA ASP A 48 6.14 12.09 2.57
C ASP A 48 6.08 10.76 1.83
N VAL A 49 5.04 10.54 1.00
CA VAL A 49 4.80 9.29 0.28
C VAL A 49 4.22 9.58 -1.11
N THR A 50 4.70 8.85 -2.12
CA THR A 50 4.06 8.89 -3.45
C THR A 50 2.82 8.00 -3.44
N ILE A 51 1.65 8.58 -3.71
CA ILE A 51 0.37 7.84 -3.72
C ILE A 51 -0.22 7.89 -5.14
N ILE A 52 -0.61 6.72 -5.67
CA ILE A 52 -1.26 6.59 -6.97
C ILE A 52 -2.63 5.92 -6.83
N LYS A 53 -3.60 6.30 -7.65
CA LYS A 53 -4.95 5.71 -7.59
C LYS A 53 -5.01 4.25 -8.04
N ARG A 54 -4.17 3.88 -9.00
CA ARG A 54 -4.09 2.52 -9.55
C ARG A 54 -2.69 2.22 -10.04
N VAL A 55 -2.33 0.95 -10.07
CA VAL A 55 -1.09 0.48 -10.69
C VAL A 55 -1.15 0.78 -12.20
N PRO A 56 -0.12 1.39 -12.80
CA PRO A 56 -0.12 1.67 -14.23
C PRO A 56 -0.14 0.37 -15.06
N ASP A 57 -0.98 0.32 -16.11
CA ASP A 57 -1.14 -0.87 -16.95
C ASP A 57 0.18 -1.40 -17.53
N LYS A 58 1.10 -0.49 -17.86
CA LYS A 58 2.44 -0.86 -18.35
C LYS A 58 3.21 -1.69 -17.34
N VAL A 59 3.16 -1.31 -16.06
CA VAL A 59 3.80 -2.05 -14.96
C VAL A 59 3.15 -3.41 -14.84
N MET A 60 1.80 -3.45 -14.83
CA MET A 60 1.05 -4.70 -14.68
C MET A 60 1.32 -5.70 -15.82
N ARG A 61 1.46 -5.22 -17.06
CA ARG A 61 1.79 -6.06 -18.22
C ARG A 61 3.25 -6.51 -18.26
N SER A 62 4.16 -5.74 -17.66
CA SER A 62 5.58 -6.10 -17.57
C SER A 62 5.91 -7.03 -16.41
N MET A 63 4.96 -7.32 -15.52
CA MET A 63 5.20 -8.23 -14.42
C MET A 63 5.19 -9.67 -14.94
N ASP A 64 6.36 -10.31 -14.95
CA ASP A 64 6.51 -11.74 -15.28
C ASP A 64 5.95 -12.66 -14.19
N ARG A 65 5.61 -12.10 -13.01
CA ARG A 65 5.11 -12.81 -11.83
C ARG A 65 3.93 -12.07 -11.22
N PRO A 66 2.96 -12.76 -10.60
CA PRO A 66 1.88 -12.11 -9.90
C PRO A 66 2.40 -11.28 -8.71
N PRO A 67 1.64 -10.25 -8.26
CA PRO A 67 1.97 -9.49 -7.06
C PRO A 67 2.28 -10.39 -5.87
N TYR A 68 3.35 -10.08 -5.16
CA TYR A 68 3.76 -10.85 -3.99
C TYR A 68 3.13 -10.29 -2.72
N THR A 69 2.33 -11.12 -2.06
CA THR A 69 1.71 -10.79 -0.77
C THR A 69 2.40 -11.56 0.36
N MET A 70 2.69 -10.87 1.45
CA MET A 70 3.19 -11.49 2.67
C MET A 70 2.46 -10.97 3.91
N ARG A 71 2.38 -11.80 4.95
CA ARG A 71 1.85 -11.40 6.24
C ARG A 71 2.96 -10.84 7.11
N VAL A 72 2.75 -9.63 7.61
CA VAL A 72 3.62 -8.99 8.58
C VAL A 72 3.02 -9.19 9.99
N PRO A 73 3.81 -9.57 11.00
CA PRO A 73 3.34 -9.63 12.38
C PRO A 73 2.69 -8.32 12.82
N ARG A 74 1.64 -8.42 13.63
CA ARG A 74 1.00 -7.22 14.19
C ARG A 74 1.96 -6.51 15.13
N LYS A 75 1.93 -5.17 15.11
CA LYS A 75 2.79 -4.29 15.94
C LYS A 75 4.29 -4.50 15.67
N SER A 76 4.66 -4.89 14.45
CA SER A 76 6.08 -4.92 14.05
C SER A 76 6.71 -3.54 14.17
N PRO A 77 7.94 -3.44 14.71
CA PRO A 77 8.65 -2.18 14.81
C PRO A 77 9.17 -1.74 13.42
N PRO A 78 9.55 -0.46 13.23
CA PRO A 78 10.01 0.05 11.94
C PRO A 78 11.18 -0.73 11.33
N GLU A 79 12.13 -1.17 12.16
CA GLU A 79 13.34 -1.89 11.75
C GLU A 79 12.99 -3.24 11.09
N PHE A 80 11.89 -3.88 11.54
CA PHE A 80 11.41 -5.14 10.95
C PHE A 80 11.12 -5.00 9.44
N TYR A 81 10.60 -3.84 9.03
CA TYR A 81 10.31 -3.60 7.62
C TYR A 81 11.58 -3.47 6.79
N LEU A 82 12.63 -2.86 7.34
CA LEU A 82 13.91 -2.70 6.67
C LEU A 82 14.71 -4.01 6.65
N ASP A 83 14.71 -4.75 7.76
CA ASP A 83 15.57 -5.93 7.93
C ASP A 83 14.95 -7.21 7.36
N GLN A 84 13.62 -7.33 7.36
CA GLN A 84 12.95 -8.57 6.96
C GLN A 84 12.05 -8.41 5.73
N VAL A 85 11.23 -7.36 5.69
CA VAL A 85 10.27 -7.15 4.59
C VAL A 85 11.00 -6.75 3.31
N LEU A 86 11.81 -5.68 3.37
CA LEU A 86 12.50 -5.13 2.21
C LEU A 86 13.38 -6.18 1.49
N PRO A 87 14.24 -6.97 2.17
CA PRO A 87 15.07 -7.97 1.49
C PRO A 87 14.26 -9.10 0.88
N THR A 88 13.07 -9.38 1.40
CA THR A 88 12.17 -10.40 0.84
C THR A 88 11.50 -9.89 -0.42
N LEU A 89 11.04 -8.63 -0.43
CA LEU A 89 10.47 -7.98 -1.62
C LEU A 89 11.51 -7.87 -2.75
N LEU A 90 12.75 -7.47 -2.44
CA LEU A 90 13.82 -7.34 -3.42
C LEU A 90 14.22 -8.67 -4.08
N ARG A 91 14.16 -9.78 -3.34
CA ARG A 91 14.39 -11.12 -3.89
C ARG A 91 13.29 -11.61 -4.83
N ARG A 92 12.13 -10.94 -4.83
CA ARG A 92 10.93 -11.34 -5.58
C ARG A 92 10.57 -10.38 -6.71
N ARG A 93 11.27 -9.26 -6.84
CA ARG A 93 11.18 -8.33 -7.98
C ARG A 93 11.58 -9.03 -9.28
#